data_AF-A0A6J5F908-F1
#
_entry.id   AF-A0A6J5F908-F1
#
_cell.length_a   1.000
_cell.length_b   1.000
_cell.length_c   1.000
_cell.angle_alpha   90.00
_cell.angle_beta   90.00
_cell.angle_gamma   90.00
#
_symmetry.space_group_name_H-M   'P 1'
#
loop_
_entity.id
_entity.type
_entity.pdbx_description
1 polymer ?
#
loop_
_entity_poly.entity_id
_entity_poly.type
_entity_poly.pdbx_seq_one_letter_code
_entity_poly.pdbx_strand_id
1 'polypeptide(L)'
;MSKFRIGPSTGSKSDQPTKPASVAEFAAGAALVQSQIGSRPPKPVRLNVDLDPETHRRLKMRAVENGITVAELVRALIGRELG
;
A
#
# COMPACT_ATOMS: atom_id res chain seq x y z
N MET A 1 -26.90 0.51 -25.48
CA MET A 1 -25.85 1.55 -25.50
C MET A 1 -24.52 0.88 -25.20
N SER A 2 -23.70 0.64 -26.22
CA SER A 2 -22.41 -0.04 -26.11
C SER A 2 -21.36 0.84 -26.77
N LYS A 3 -20.39 1.34 -25.99
CA LYS A 3 -19.23 2.10 -26.48
C LYS A 3 -18.01 1.83 -25.60
N PHE A 4 -17.37 0.69 -25.82
CA PHE A 4 -15.94 0.55 -25.59
C PHE A 4 -15.32 0.20 -26.94
N ARG A 5 -14.67 1.18 -27.58
CA ARG A 5 -13.84 0.97 -28.78
C ARG A 5 -12.39 1.17 -28.36
N ILE A 6 -11.68 0.07 -28.11
CA ILE A 6 -10.22 0.09 -28.09
C ILE A 6 -9.80 -0.11 -29.54
N GLY A 7 -9.57 1.00 -30.25
CA GLY A 7 -8.91 0.95 -31.56
C GLY A 7 -7.42 0.64 -31.37
N PRO A 8 -6.77 -0.03 -32.33
CA PRO A 8 -5.33 -0.21 -32.28
C PRO A 8 -4.66 1.18 -32.31
N SER A 9 -3.90 1.49 -31.28
CA SER A 9 -3.07 2.69 -31.26
C SER A 9 -1.98 2.52 -32.32
N THR A 10 -2.23 3.05 -33.52
CA THR A 10 -1.18 3.39 -34.48
C THR A 10 -0.48 4.65 -33.96
N GLY A 11 0.22 4.51 -32.85
CA GLY A 11 1.14 5.49 -32.31
C GLY A 11 2.54 5.06 -32.67
N SER A 12 3.07 5.59 -33.78
CA SER A 12 4.48 5.55 -34.11
C SER A 12 5.27 6.20 -32.96
N LYS A 13 5.83 5.38 -32.09
CA LYS A 13 6.94 5.74 -31.21
C LYS A 13 8.06 4.76 -31.48
N SER A 14 8.97 5.22 -32.32
CA SER A 14 10.42 4.99 -32.31
C SER A 14 10.89 3.59 -31.92
N ASP A 15 11.61 2.94 -32.85
CA ASP A 15 12.62 1.91 -32.59
C ASP A 15 13.15 1.97 -31.15
N GLN A 16 12.60 1.14 -30.29
CA GLN A 16 13.30 0.74 -29.08
C GLN A 16 13.96 -0.58 -29.41
N PRO A 17 15.30 -0.68 -29.34
CA PRO A 17 15.94 -1.98 -29.34
C PRO A 17 15.47 -2.69 -28.06
N THR A 18 14.56 -3.65 -28.22
CA THR A 18 14.00 -4.47 -27.13
C THR A 18 15.02 -5.44 -26.52
N LYS A 19 16.29 -5.33 -26.92
CA LYS A 19 17.40 -6.13 -26.44
C LYS A 19 18.58 -5.20 -26.18
N PRO A 20 19.14 -5.19 -24.95
CA PRO A 20 20.34 -4.40 -24.67
C PRO A 20 21.46 -4.87 -25.60
N ALA A 21 22.15 -3.93 -26.24
CA ALA A 21 23.19 -4.24 -27.22
C ALA A 21 24.45 -4.83 -26.54
N SER A 22 24.57 -4.66 -25.22
CA SER A 22 25.66 -5.22 -24.43
C SER A 22 25.26 -5.52 -22.98
N VAL A 23 26.07 -6.37 -22.33
CA VAL A 23 25.95 -6.67 -20.90
C VAL A 23 26.08 -5.40 -20.04
N ALA A 24 26.89 -4.43 -20.45
CA ALA A 24 27.08 -3.17 -19.75
C ALA A 24 25.82 -2.29 -19.79
N GLU A 25 25.13 -2.26 -20.92
CA GLU A 25 23.88 -1.50 -21.10
C GLU A 25 22.73 -2.14 -20.32
N PHE A 26 22.68 -3.47 -20.26
CA PHE A 26 21.78 -4.21 -19.39
C PHE A 26 22.03 -3.92 -17.91
N ALA A 27 23.30 -3.94 -17.48
CA ALA A 27 23.68 -3.65 -16.11
C ALA A 27 23.35 -2.20 -15.71
N ALA A 28 23.57 -1.24 -16.62
CA ALA A 28 23.20 0.16 -16.42
C ALA A 28 21.67 0.34 -16.29
N GLY A 29 20.89 -0.34 -17.13
CA GLY A 29 19.43 -0.36 -17.03
C GLY A 29 18.94 -0.99 -15.73
N ALA A 30 19.56 -2.09 -15.30
CA ALA A 30 19.25 -2.77 -14.04
C ALA A 30 19.60 -1.92 -12.80
N ALA A 31 20.67 -1.14 -12.85
CA ALA A 31 21.06 -0.23 -11.79
C ALA A 31 20.01 0.89 -11.55
N LEU A 32 19.29 1.31 -12.58
CA LEU A 32 18.23 2.33 -12.48
C LEU A 32 16.95 1.81 -11.79
N VAL A 33 16.74 0.48 -11.74
CA VAL A 33 15.53 -0.15 -11.17
C VAL A 33 15.50 -0.12 -9.64
N GLN A 34 16.64 0.08 -8.97
CA GLN A 34 16.71 0.17 -7.50
C GLN A 34 15.95 1.36 -6.92
N SER A 35 15.60 2.36 -7.73
CA SER A 35 14.85 3.55 -7.32
C SER A 35 13.38 3.29 -6.98
N GLN A 36 12.85 2.09 -7.25
CA GLN A 36 11.45 1.73 -6.93
C GLN A 36 11.26 1.01 -5.60
N ILE A 37 12.32 0.80 -4.81
CA ILE A 37 12.18 0.36 -3.42
C ILE A 37 11.78 1.59 -2.58
N GLY A 38 10.59 2.12 -2.87
CA GLY A 38 9.98 3.16 -2.07
C GLY A 38 9.81 2.63 -0.65
N SER A 39 10.21 3.43 0.34
CA SER A 39 9.94 3.23 1.77
C SER A 39 8.44 3.16 2.00
N ARG A 40 7.83 2.01 1.70
CA ARG A 40 6.42 1.77 1.91
C ARG A 40 6.23 1.60 3.42
N PRO A 41 5.34 2.37 4.07
CA PRO A 41 5.04 2.13 5.47
C PRO A 41 4.59 0.66 5.63
N PRO A 42 5.05 -0.02 6.69
CA PRO A 42 4.77 -1.43 6.88
C PRO A 42 3.26 -1.66 6.85
N LYS A 43 2.84 -2.66 6.07
CA LYS A 43 1.42 -2.96 5.89
C LYS A 43 0.83 -3.37 7.26
N PRO A 44 -0.31 -2.80 7.68
CA PRO A 44 -0.96 -3.23 8.92
C PRO A 44 -1.29 -4.72 8.90
N VAL A 45 -0.96 -5.43 9.98
CA VAL A 45 -1.33 -6.83 10.20
C VAL A 45 -2.72 -6.88 10.85
N ARG A 46 -3.58 -7.78 10.37
CA ARG A 46 -4.91 -8.00 10.95
C ARG A 46 -4.77 -8.89 12.18
N LEU A 47 -5.28 -8.42 13.31
CA LEU A 47 -5.32 -9.14 14.57
C LEU A 47 -6.77 -9.44 14.93
N ASN A 48 -7.07 -10.69 15.29
CA ASN A 48 -8.36 -11.07 15.90
C ASN A 48 -8.16 -11.09 17.41
N VAL A 49 -9.00 -10.37 18.15
CA VAL A 49 -8.93 -10.26 19.61
C VAL A 49 -10.30 -10.56 20.17
N ASP A 50 -10.36 -11.45 21.15
CA ASP A 50 -11.57 -11.70 21.91
C ASP A 50 -11.65 -10.69 23.05
N LEU A 51 -12.74 -9.93 23.07
CA LEU A 51 -13.05 -8.95 24.12
C LEU A 51 -14.38 -9.33 24.74
N ASP A 52 -14.48 -9.20 26.06
CA ASP A 52 -15.77 -9.34 26.72
C ASP A 52 -16.75 -8.22 26.24
N PRO A 53 -18.06 -8.46 26.30
CA PRO A 53 -19.04 -7.52 25.76
C PRO A 53 -19.02 -6.15 26.44
N GLU A 54 -18.68 -6.09 27.72
CA GLU A 54 -18.65 -4.85 28.49
C GLU A 54 -17.44 -4.00 28.09
N THR A 55 -16.27 -4.61 28.00
CA THR A 55 -15.04 -3.98 27.51
C THR A 55 -15.20 -3.50 26.08
N HIS A 56 -15.79 -4.30 25.19
CA HIS A 56 -16.06 -3.88 23.83
C HIS A 56 -17.01 -2.67 23.76
N ARG A 57 -18.02 -2.60 24.64
CA ARG A 57 -18.91 -1.43 24.75
C ARG A 57 -18.17 -0.19 25.23
N ARG A 58 -17.39 -0.29 26.31
CA ARG A 58 -16.60 0.82 26.86
C ARG A 58 -15.60 1.34 25.83
N LEU A 59 -14.94 0.43 25.11
CA LEU A 59 -14.01 0.74 24.02
C LEU A 59 -14.70 1.54 22.90
N LYS A 60 -15.90 1.12 22.49
CA LYS A 60 -16.70 1.85 21.48
C LYS A 60 -17.10 3.25 21.95
N MET A 61 -17.59 3.38 23.19
CA MET A 61 -17.97 4.68 23.74
C MET A 61 -16.77 5.64 23.75
N ARG A 62 -15.61 5.15 24.21
CA ARG A 62 -14.38 5.94 24.23
C ARG A 62 -13.90 6.33 22.83
N ALA A 63 -14.08 5.46 21.83
CA ALA A 63 -13.76 5.81 20.44
C ALA A 63 -14.66 6.94 19.91
N VAL A 64 -15.96 6.89 20.23
CA VAL A 64 -16.95 7.93 19.88
C VAL A 64 -16.62 9.26 20.56
N GLU A 65 -16.31 9.26 21.86
CA GLU A 65 -15.92 10.45 22.61
C GLU A 65 -14.72 11.18 22.01
N ASN A 66 -13.76 10.43 21.47
CA ASN A 66 -12.55 10.97 20.84
C ASN A 66 -12.71 11.24 19.34
N GLY A 67 -13.85 10.91 18.73
CA GLY A 67 -14.09 11.10 17.30
C GLY A 67 -13.21 10.24 16.39
N ILE A 68 -12.70 9.10 16.89
CA ILE A 68 -11.80 8.21 16.16
C ILE A 68 -12.40 6.81 15.99
N THR A 69 -11.82 6.01 15.11
CA THR A 69 -12.22 4.61 14.97
C THR A 69 -11.72 3.78 16.15
N VAL A 70 -12.45 2.70 16.44
CA VAL A 70 -12.02 1.70 17.44
C VAL A 70 -10.63 1.14 17.12
N ALA A 71 -10.31 0.92 15.84
CA ALA A 71 -9.01 0.41 15.43
C ALA A 71 -7.88 1.42 15.70
N GLU A 72 -8.12 2.72 15.50
CA GLU A 72 -7.15 3.78 15.84
C GLU A 72 -6.95 3.88 17.35
N LEU A 73 -8.04 3.81 18.12
CA LEU A 73 -7.95 3.79 19.58
C LEU A 73 -7.11 2.61 20.08
N VAL A 74 -7.35 1.41 19.55
CA VAL A 74 -6.57 0.21 19.90
C VAL A 74 -5.10 0.36 19.51
N ARG A 75 -4.79 0.91 18.33
CA ARG A 75 -3.40 1.18 17.94
C ARG A 75 -2.72 2.19 18.87
N ALA A 76 -3.43 3.25 19.26
CA ALA A 76 -2.90 4.27 20.18
C ALA A 76 -2.63 3.69 21.58
N LEU A 77 -3.54 2.83 22.08
CA LEU A 77 -3.34 2.11 23.34
C LEU A 77 -2.14 1.18 23.26
N ILE A 78 -2.01 0.39 22.20
CA ILE A 78 -0.86 -0.50 21.99
C ILE A 78 0.44 0.29 21.91
N GLY A 79 0.48 1.40 21.15
CA GLY A 79 1.67 2.26 21.07
C GLY A 79 2.05 2.87 22.41
N ARG A 80 1.06 3.29 23.22
CA ARG A 80 1.33 3.81 24.57
C ARG A 80 1.98 2.76 25.48
N GLU A 81 1.59 1.51 25.38
CA GLU A 81 2.11 0.42 26.22
C GLU A 81 3.46 -0.13 25.72
N LEU A 82 3.72 -0.10 24.39
CA LEU A 82 4.94 -0.64 23.78
C LEU A 82 6.07 0.38 23.59
N GLY A 83 5.78 1.69 23.64
CA GLY A 83 6.74 2.78 23.41
C GLY A 83 6.86 3.19 21.95
#